data_AF-A0A1H3RDJ3-F1
#
_entry.id   AF-A0A1H3RDJ3-F1
#
_cell.length_a   1.000
_cell.length_b   1.000
_cell.length_c   1.000
_cell.angle_alpha   90.00
_cell.angle_beta   90.00
_cell.angle_gamma   90.00
#
_symmetry.space_group_name_H-M   'P 1'
#
loop_
_entity.id
_entity.type
_entity.pdbx_description
1 polymer ?
#
loop_
_entity_poly.entity_id
_entity_poly.type
_entity_poly.pdbx_seq_one_letter_code
_entity_poly.pdbx_strand_id
1 'polypeptide(L)'
;GTSSTSGTAYNLAAAEDWAAGADAAITVADLMGNGITVSNVAAPTITSATYDASTGALVVTGSGFLSRSGATNDIDASKFTFTGEGGATHTLTDTANVEITSGTAFTIALGATDKAAVDALLNRNGTSSYDATTYNLAAAEDWTAGADATVTVADMTGNSITVSNVATPTITSTTYDANTGVLVVTGANIQAKGSGADIDASKLTFTGEGGATYTLTDSADVERDSATQFTITLSATDKAAINQTINKNGTSSTSGTSYNLAAADDWNTNVTDGDTADATGNGITVSNVAAPTLTSATYDASTGALVVTGTGFLSRSGAANDIDASKFTFTGEGGATHTLTDTANVEITSGTAFTITLSATDKAAINLILNKNGNLSTDISTYMLSAAEDWAAGADAAVDVEDTFNNITVSNVAIPTINSVTYDASTGA
;
A
#
# COMPACT_ATOMS: atom_id res chain seq x y z
N GLY A 1 -3.40 41.65 44.82
CA GLY A 1 -2.42 42.31 45.70
C GLY A 1 -2.04 43.69 45.17
N THR A 2 -0.92 44.25 45.65
CA THR A 2 -0.38 45.56 45.22
C THR A 2 0.74 45.45 44.19
N SER A 3 1.11 44.22 43.79
CA SER A 3 2.13 43.94 42.77
C SER A 3 1.72 42.79 41.87
N SER A 4 2.31 42.73 40.67
CA SER A 4 2.26 41.59 39.75
C SER A 4 3.03 40.39 40.29
N THR A 5 2.84 39.22 39.68
CA THR A 5 3.58 37.98 40.00
C THR A 5 5.09 38.14 39.77
N SER A 6 5.49 39.06 38.89
CA SER A 6 6.89 39.47 38.68
C SER A 6 7.44 40.43 39.74
N GLY A 7 6.62 40.87 40.70
CA GLY A 7 7.00 41.81 41.75
C GLY A 7 6.89 43.30 41.38
N THR A 8 6.47 43.65 40.16
CA THR A 8 6.24 45.05 39.76
C THR A 8 5.03 45.60 40.50
N ALA A 9 5.21 46.68 41.28
CA ALA A 9 4.11 47.35 41.98
C ALA A 9 3.14 48.00 40.99
N TYR A 10 1.84 47.86 41.25
CA TYR A 10 0.82 48.56 40.47
C TYR A 10 0.75 50.02 40.93
N ASN A 11 0.93 50.97 40.01
CA ASN A 11 0.99 52.40 40.33
C ASN A 11 0.23 53.22 39.27
N LEU A 12 -0.60 54.16 39.72
CA LEU A 12 -1.23 55.15 38.85
C LEU A 12 -0.28 56.35 38.67
N ALA A 13 0.36 56.45 37.52
CA ALA A 13 1.20 57.60 37.19
C ALA A 13 0.35 58.70 36.54
N ALA A 14 0.22 59.84 37.21
CA ALA A 14 -0.39 61.03 36.66
C ALA A 14 0.70 61.89 36.00
N ALA A 15 0.67 62.00 34.68
CA ALA A 15 1.62 62.82 33.92
C ALA A 15 1.43 64.32 34.20
N GLU A 16 2.38 65.16 33.76
CA GLU A 16 2.21 66.62 33.83
C GLU A 16 0.90 67.08 33.18
N ASP A 17 0.35 68.19 33.67
CA ASP A 17 -0.93 68.77 33.20
C ASP A 17 -2.18 67.88 33.39
N TRP A 18 -2.09 66.79 34.15
CA TRP A 18 -3.27 65.95 34.46
C TRP A 18 -4.37 66.71 35.22
N ALA A 19 -3.97 67.66 36.07
CA ALA A 19 -4.86 68.45 36.90
C ALA A 19 -5.30 69.71 36.14
N ALA A 20 -6.40 69.63 35.40
CA ALA A 20 -6.97 70.76 34.68
C ALA A 20 -7.22 71.97 35.61
N GLY A 21 -6.59 73.11 35.30
CA GLY A 21 -6.66 74.34 36.10
C GLY A 21 -5.48 74.57 37.04
N ALA A 22 -4.48 73.68 37.07
CA ALA A 22 -3.19 73.94 37.71
C ALA A 22 -2.46 75.12 37.04
N ASP A 23 -1.65 75.85 37.80
CA ASP A 23 -0.79 76.92 37.28
C ASP A 23 0.26 76.30 36.34
N ALA A 24 0.31 76.79 35.10
CA ALA A 24 1.25 76.31 34.07
C ALA A 24 2.74 76.47 34.45
N ALA A 25 3.06 77.22 35.50
CA ALA A 25 4.41 77.35 36.03
C ALA A 25 4.81 76.26 37.06
N ILE A 26 3.90 75.40 37.49
CA ILE A 26 4.14 74.38 38.53
C ILE A 26 4.10 72.99 37.89
N THR A 27 5.13 72.18 38.15
CA THR A 27 5.12 70.75 37.84
C THR A 27 4.19 70.02 38.80
N VAL A 28 3.09 69.46 38.29
CA VAL A 28 2.11 68.68 39.07
C VAL A 28 2.12 67.18 38.75
N ALA A 29 3.09 66.71 37.97
CA ALA A 29 3.29 65.28 37.72
C ALA A 29 3.42 64.49 39.03
N ASP A 30 2.67 63.38 39.13
CA ASP A 30 2.68 62.46 40.25
C ASP A 30 2.90 61.02 39.73
N LEU A 31 4.17 60.67 39.63
CA LEU A 31 4.60 59.49 38.88
C LEU A 31 4.74 58.24 39.76
N MET A 32 4.81 58.37 41.10
CA MET A 32 5.13 57.27 42.02
C MET A 32 4.42 57.43 43.37
N GLY A 33 4.13 56.31 44.03
CA GLY A 33 3.51 56.30 45.37
C GLY A 33 1.99 56.16 45.36
N ASN A 34 1.38 56.11 44.16
CA ASN A 34 -0.04 55.92 43.93
C ASN A 34 -0.37 54.43 43.76
N GLY A 35 -0.17 53.66 44.82
CA GLY A 35 -0.36 52.21 44.81
C GLY A 35 -1.79 51.81 44.44
N ILE A 36 -1.92 50.84 43.53
CA ILE A 36 -3.20 50.24 43.15
C ILE A 36 -3.31 48.89 43.87
N THR A 37 -4.49 48.62 44.45
CA THR A 37 -4.83 47.28 44.95
C THR A 37 -5.69 46.57 43.92
N VAL A 38 -5.20 45.45 43.40
CA VAL A 38 -5.96 44.54 42.53
C VAL A 38 -6.54 43.42 43.39
N SER A 39 -7.81 43.11 43.21
CA SER A 39 -8.51 42.02 43.90
C SER A 39 -9.36 41.21 42.92
N ASN A 40 -9.77 40.00 43.32
CA ASN A 40 -10.68 39.15 42.57
C ASN A 40 -10.17 38.78 41.16
N VAL A 41 -8.86 38.50 41.05
CA VAL A 41 -8.24 38.00 39.82
C VAL A 41 -8.82 36.62 39.52
N ALA A 42 -9.42 36.45 38.33
CA ALA A 42 -10.01 35.19 37.92
C ALA A 42 -8.91 34.16 37.60
N ALA A 43 -9.22 32.88 37.83
CA ALA A 43 -8.38 31.79 37.33
C ALA A 43 -8.41 31.79 35.79
N PRO A 44 -7.27 31.57 35.12
CA PRO A 44 -7.26 31.34 33.69
C PRO A 44 -8.01 30.05 33.36
N THR A 45 -8.70 30.05 32.22
CA THR A 45 -9.47 28.89 31.76
C THR A 45 -9.16 28.63 30.29
N ILE A 46 -9.00 27.37 29.92
CA ILE A 46 -8.95 26.93 28.53
C ILE A 46 -10.39 26.71 28.07
N THR A 47 -10.68 27.11 26.83
CA THR A 47 -12.01 26.90 26.22
C THR A 47 -11.93 25.88 25.10
N SER A 48 -10.88 25.95 24.27
CA SER A 48 -10.63 24.97 23.22
C SER A 48 -9.19 25.02 22.76
N ALA A 49 -8.75 23.96 22.10
CA ALA A 49 -7.48 23.93 21.39
C ALA A 49 -7.66 23.44 19.96
N THR A 50 -6.77 23.84 19.06
CA THR A 50 -6.62 23.26 17.73
C THR A 50 -5.21 22.69 17.58
N TYR A 51 -5.10 21.48 17.03
CA TYR A 51 -3.83 20.81 16.80
C TYR A 51 -3.65 20.48 15.32
N ASP A 52 -2.58 20.99 14.72
CA ASP A 52 -2.17 20.64 13.37
C ASP A 52 -1.15 19.49 13.44
N ALA A 53 -1.60 18.29 13.07
CA ALA A 53 -0.77 17.09 13.14
C ALA A 53 0.37 17.08 12.12
N SER A 54 0.34 17.93 11.08
CA SER A 54 1.44 18.03 10.12
C SER A 54 2.60 18.86 10.67
N THR A 55 2.30 19.95 11.39
CA THR A 55 3.29 20.91 11.89
C THR A 55 3.62 20.74 13.37
N GLY A 56 2.74 20.08 14.15
CA GLY A 56 2.85 19.99 15.60
C GLY A 56 2.43 21.28 16.33
N ALA A 57 1.72 22.19 15.65
CA ALA A 57 1.26 23.44 16.26
C ALA A 57 -0.03 23.21 17.07
N LEU A 58 0.04 23.49 18.38
CA LEU A 58 -1.10 23.53 19.29
C LEU A 58 -1.46 24.98 19.57
N VAL A 59 -2.60 25.45 19.06
CA VAL A 59 -3.15 26.76 19.40
C VAL A 59 -4.18 26.57 20.51
N VAL A 60 -3.97 27.24 21.64
CA VAL A 60 -4.87 27.15 22.79
C VAL A 60 -5.59 28.48 22.96
N THR A 61 -6.90 28.41 23.14
CA THR A 61 -7.78 29.56 23.34
C THR A 61 -8.46 29.48 24.68
N GLY A 62 -8.68 30.62 25.30
CA GLY A 62 -9.26 30.69 26.64
C GLY A 62 -9.44 32.11 27.13
N SER A 63 -9.39 32.27 28.45
CA SER A 63 -9.55 33.56 29.11
C SER A 63 -8.60 33.69 30.30
N GLY A 64 -8.29 34.93 30.67
CA GLY A 64 -7.51 35.22 31.87
C GLY A 64 -6.02 34.88 31.77
N PHE A 65 -5.47 34.74 30.55
CA PHE A 65 -4.05 34.47 30.38
C PHE A 65 -3.26 35.73 30.74
N LEU A 66 -2.33 35.62 31.68
CA LEU A 66 -1.51 36.73 32.18
C LEU A 66 -0.04 36.44 31.88
N SER A 67 0.66 37.44 31.34
CA SER A 67 2.08 37.35 31.05
C SER A 67 2.90 37.61 32.31
N ARG A 68 3.99 36.88 32.47
CA ARG A 68 5.04 37.10 33.45
C ARG A 68 6.21 37.76 32.76
N SER A 69 6.83 38.75 33.41
CA SER A 69 8.04 39.37 32.87
C SER A 69 9.12 38.33 32.58
N GLY A 70 9.72 38.40 31.40
CA GLY A 70 10.73 37.46 30.95
C GLY A 70 10.49 37.14 29.48
N ALA A 71 11.15 36.11 28.99
CA ALA A 71 10.82 35.52 27.71
C ALA A 71 10.59 34.03 27.93
N THR A 72 9.65 33.45 27.19
CA THR A 72 9.42 31.99 27.13
C THR A 72 9.12 31.38 28.50
N ASN A 73 8.38 32.11 29.32
CA ASN A 73 8.21 31.76 30.72
C ASN A 73 6.78 31.96 31.23
N ASP A 74 5.82 32.21 30.34
CA ASP A 74 4.41 32.36 30.69
C ASP A 74 3.70 31.04 30.82
N ILE A 75 3.93 30.15 29.85
CA ILE A 75 3.27 28.84 29.75
C ILE A 75 4.31 27.75 29.96
N ASP A 76 4.10 26.93 31.00
CA ASP A 76 4.89 25.73 31.24
C ASP A 76 4.34 24.56 30.40
N ALA A 77 5.03 24.24 29.30
CA ALA A 77 4.57 23.21 28.38
C ALA A 77 4.50 21.83 29.04
N SER A 78 5.37 21.55 30.02
CA SER A 78 5.41 20.26 30.72
C SER A 78 4.17 19.96 31.57
N LYS A 79 3.29 20.95 31.73
CA LYS A 79 2.02 20.84 32.48
C LYS A 79 0.85 20.40 31.62
N PHE A 80 1.04 20.20 30.32
CA PHE A 80 -0.03 19.79 29.42
C PHE A 80 -0.02 18.29 29.18
N THR A 81 -1.19 17.68 29.34
CA THR A 81 -1.44 16.26 29.07
C THR A 81 -2.53 16.12 28.02
N PHE A 82 -2.22 15.43 26.93
CA PHE A 82 -3.15 15.06 25.88
C PHE A 82 -3.87 13.77 26.25
N THR A 83 -5.13 13.64 25.87
CA THR A 83 -5.90 12.39 25.91
C THR A 83 -6.44 12.09 24.52
N GLY A 84 -6.31 10.85 24.05
CA GLY A 84 -6.80 10.40 22.74
C GLY A 84 -7.14 8.93 22.70
N GLU A 85 -6.89 8.26 21.57
CA GLU A 85 -7.24 6.86 21.28
C GLU A 85 -7.06 5.93 22.49
N GLY A 86 -8.07 5.11 22.77
CA GLY A 86 -8.12 4.17 23.90
C GLY A 86 -8.20 4.82 25.28
N GLY A 87 -8.40 6.14 25.35
CA GLY A 87 -8.25 6.93 26.58
C GLY A 87 -6.81 7.07 27.04
N ALA A 88 -5.83 6.75 26.19
CA ALA A 88 -4.42 6.89 26.52
C ALA A 88 -4.01 8.36 26.58
N THR A 89 -2.97 8.65 27.37
CA THR A 89 -2.53 10.01 27.66
C THR A 89 -1.05 10.22 27.42
N HIS A 90 -0.67 11.43 26.97
CA HIS A 90 0.72 11.87 26.85
C HIS A 90 0.92 13.23 27.49
N THR A 91 1.77 13.31 28.51
CA THR A 91 2.22 14.58 29.09
C THR A 91 3.44 15.05 28.34
N LEU A 92 3.47 16.33 27.94
CA LEU A 92 4.62 16.90 27.25
C LEU A 92 5.89 16.82 28.10
N THR A 93 7.01 16.49 27.48
CA THR A 93 8.28 16.23 28.17
C THR A 93 9.45 17.03 27.63
N ASP A 94 9.49 17.30 26.32
CA ASP A 94 10.60 17.97 25.64
C ASP A 94 10.19 19.24 24.89
N THR A 95 8.89 19.56 24.90
CA THR A 95 8.35 20.81 24.36
C THR A 95 8.73 22.02 25.22
N ALA A 96 9.21 23.08 24.57
CA ALA A 96 9.66 24.29 25.25
C ALA A 96 8.49 25.14 25.76
N ASN A 97 8.74 25.88 26.84
CA ASN A 97 7.82 26.90 27.36
C ASN A 97 7.64 28.04 26.36
N VAL A 98 6.47 28.68 26.40
CA VAL A 98 6.10 29.73 25.45
C VAL A 98 5.63 31.00 26.14
N GLU A 99 5.60 32.08 25.37
CA GLU A 99 5.02 33.37 25.74
C GLU A 99 3.55 33.42 25.30
N ILE A 100 2.68 34.06 26.08
CA ILE A 100 1.33 34.37 25.60
C ILE A 100 1.36 35.58 24.67
N THR A 101 0.62 35.51 23.56
CA THR A 101 0.53 36.64 22.61
C THR A 101 -0.67 37.54 22.91
N SER A 102 -1.62 37.05 23.69
CA SER A 102 -2.81 37.78 24.15
C SER A 102 -3.38 37.17 25.42
N GLY A 103 -4.27 37.90 26.10
CA GLY A 103 -4.98 37.39 27.29
C GLY A 103 -5.96 36.24 27.02
N THR A 104 -6.07 35.78 25.78
CA THR A 104 -7.04 34.76 25.35
C THR A 104 -6.45 33.67 24.47
N ALA A 105 -5.17 33.75 24.08
CA ALA A 105 -4.56 32.76 23.20
C ALA A 105 -3.04 32.67 23.37
N PHE A 106 -2.53 31.46 23.16
CA PHE A 106 -1.11 31.16 22.99
C PHE A 106 -0.92 29.99 22.02
N THR A 107 0.31 29.77 21.57
CA THR A 107 0.64 28.68 20.65
C THR A 107 1.88 27.96 21.15
N ILE A 108 1.78 26.63 21.22
CA ILE A 108 2.88 25.72 21.52
C ILE A 108 3.26 25.00 20.21
N ALA A 109 4.54 25.01 19.85
CA ALA A 109 5.07 24.12 18.83
C ALA A 109 5.66 22.90 19.54
N LEU A 110 5.06 21.73 19.33
CA LEU A 110 5.49 20.50 20.02
C LEU A 110 6.92 20.11 19.61
N GLY A 111 7.68 19.62 20.59
CA GLY A 111 8.96 18.96 20.34
C GLY A 111 8.78 17.70 19.50
N ALA A 112 9.83 17.22 18.83
CA ALA A 112 9.70 16.09 17.91
C ALA A 112 9.23 14.80 18.60
N THR A 113 9.70 14.54 19.83
CA THR A 113 9.28 13.37 20.62
C THR A 113 7.83 13.51 21.05
N ASP A 114 7.48 14.67 21.61
CA ASP A 114 6.12 14.95 22.04
C ASP A 114 5.13 14.91 20.87
N LYS A 115 5.50 15.47 19.72
CA LYS A 115 4.69 15.44 18.50
C LYS A 115 4.40 14.00 18.06
N ALA A 116 5.42 13.14 17.98
CA ALA A 116 5.23 11.76 17.58
C ALA A 116 4.31 10.98 18.55
N ALA A 117 4.42 11.23 19.85
CA ALA A 117 3.56 10.63 20.86
C ALA A 117 2.11 11.16 20.78
N VAL A 118 1.94 12.46 20.57
CA VAL A 118 0.61 13.08 20.41
C VAL A 118 -0.06 12.64 19.12
N ASP A 119 0.65 12.54 18.00
CA ASP A 119 0.11 12.06 16.72
C ASP A 119 -0.41 10.62 16.80
N ALA A 120 0.23 9.78 17.63
CA ALA A 120 -0.25 8.41 17.87
C ALA A 120 -1.58 8.36 18.64
N LEU A 121 -1.86 9.37 19.49
CA LEU A 121 -3.11 9.49 20.24
C LEU A 121 -4.20 10.21 19.45
N LEU A 122 -3.83 11.26 18.72
CA LEU A 122 -4.70 12.15 17.96
C LEU A 122 -4.75 11.72 16.48
N ASN A 123 -5.15 10.46 16.27
CA ASN A 123 -5.03 9.73 15.02
C ASN A 123 -6.08 10.05 13.94
N ARG A 124 -7.01 10.98 14.17
CA ARG A 124 -8.13 11.29 13.28
C ARG A 124 -8.40 12.80 13.26
N ASN A 125 -8.79 13.34 12.11
CA ASN A 125 -9.22 14.74 12.02
C ASN A 125 -10.53 14.96 12.80
N GLY A 126 -10.69 16.13 13.42
CA GLY A 126 -11.85 16.46 14.24
C GLY A 126 -11.57 16.33 15.74
N THR A 127 -12.59 16.02 16.53
CA THR A 127 -12.53 16.10 18.01
C THR A 127 -12.49 14.74 18.70
N SER A 128 -12.37 13.65 17.94
CA SER A 128 -12.32 12.29 18.49
C SER A 128 -11.52 11.37 17.59
N SER A 129 -10.95 10.31 18.18
CA SER A 129 -10.24 9.25 17.49
C SER A 129 -11.15 8.26 16.75
N TYR A 130 -10.54 7.28 16.08
CA TYR A 130 -11.28 6.23 15.35
C TYR A 130 -12.07 5.31 16.30
N ASP A 131 -11.64 5.11 17.54
CA ASP A 131 -12.44 4.43 18.58
C ASP A 131 -13.51 5.31 19.24
N ALA A 132 -13.72 6.54 18.74
CA ALA A 132 -14.63 7.55 19.27
C ALA A 132 -14.23 8.17 20.64
N THR A 133 -13.01 7.95 21.13
CA THR A 133 -12.51 8.68 22.30
C THR A 133 -12.36 10.18 21.98
N THR A 134 -12.95 11.05 22.79
CA THR A 134 -12.87 12.51 22.60
C THR A 134 -11.50 13.04 23.00
N TYR A 135 -10.94 13.92 22.17
CA TYR A 135 -9.66 14.55 22.42
C TYR A 135 -9.76 15.65 23.48
N ASN A 136 -8.86 15.62 24.47
CA ASN A 136 -8.82 16.58 25.57
C ASN A 136 -7.40 17.03 25.88
N LEU A 137 -7.25 18.32 26.20
CA LEU A 137 -6.02 18.93 26.70
C LEU A 137 -6.16 19.26 28.19
N ALA A 138 -5.57 18.45 29.06
CA ALA A 138 -5.50 18.75 30.48
C ALA A 138 -4.31 19.67 30.77
N ALA A 139 -4.54 20.77 31.50
CA ALA A 139 -3.51 21.66 32.01
C ALA A 139 -3.41 21.51 33.53
N ALA A 140 -2.30 20.93 34.01
CA ALA A 140 -2.05 20.73 35.43
C ALA A 140 -1.82 22.06 36.17
N GLU A 141 -1.82 22.02 37.50
CA GLU A 141 -1.52 23.19 38.32
C GLU A 141 -0.18 23.84 37.93
N ASP A 142 -0.14 25.17 38.06
CA ASP A 142 0.99 26.03 37.71
C ASP A 142 1.35 26.09 36.21
N TRP A 143 0.43 25.71 35.30
CA TRP A 143 0.67 25.81 33.86
C TRP A 143 0.82 27.26 33.34
N THR A 144 0.24 28.24 34.05
CA THR A 144 0.41 29.69 33.77
C THR A 144 1.22 30.38 34.86
N ALA A 145 2.44 30.79 34.53
CA ALA A 145 3.34 31.39 35.52
C ALA A 145 2.98 32.85 35.88
N GLY A 146 2.19 33.53 35.04
CA GLY A 146 1.71 34.90 35.30
C GLY A 146 0.46 34.97 36.19
N ALA A 147 -0.17 33.83 36.50
CA ALA A 147 -1.32 33.79 37.39
C ALA A 147 -0.97 34.18 38.83
N ASP A 148 -1.98 34.52 39.63
CA ASP A 148 -1.83 34.75 41.06
C ASP A 148 -1.55 33.40 41.76
N ALA A 149 -0.43 33.30 42.46
CA ALA A 149 0.01 32.06 43.11
C ALA A 149 -0.95 31.55 44.21
N THR A 150 -1.95 32.34 44.61
CA THR A 150 -2.99 31.92 45.57
C THR A 150 -4.23 31.32 44.90
N VAL A 151 -4.33 31.40 43.57
CA VAL A 151 -5.43 30.85 42.77
C VAL A 151 -5.02 29.48 42.24
N THR A 152 -5.86 28.47 42.45
CA THR A 152 -5.72 27.18 41.79
C THR A 152 -6.08 27.32 40.33
N VAL A 153 -5.14 27.04 39.43
CA VAL A 153 -5.29 27.26 37.98
C VAL A 153 -5.39 25.97 37.17
N ALA A 154 -5.37 24.79 37.80
CA ALA A 154 -5.56 23.52 37.11
C ALA A 154 -6.87 23.49 36.29
N ASP A 155 -6.76 23.09 35.03
CA ASP A 155 -7.85 22.98 34.06
C ASP A 155 -7.75 21.64 33.34
N MET A 156 -8.32 20.60 33.94
CA MET A 156 -8.03 19.21 33.58
C MET A 156 -8.97 18.63 32.51
N THR A 157 -10.16 19.20 32.31
CA THR A 157 -11.24 18.58 31.51
C THR A 157 -12.10 19.61 30.81
N GLY A 158 -12.70 19.24 29.68
CA GLY A 158 -13.59 20.14 28.93
C GLY A 158 -12.84 20.98 27.90
N ASN A 159 -11.56 20.71 27.73
CA ASN A 159 -10.65 21.43 26.84
C ASN A 159 -10.50 20.65 25.55
N SER A 160 -11.57 20.63 24.75
CA SER A 160 -11.60 19.83 23.52
C SER A 160 -10.52 20.29 22.54
N ILE A 161 -9.87 19.31 21.91
CA ILE A 161 -8.88 19.55 20.85
C ILE A 161 -9.55 19.25 19.50
N THR A 162 -9.53 20.21 18.57
CA THR A 162 -9.85 19.97 17.17
C THR A 162 -8.57 19.70 16.38
N VAL A 163 -8.46 18.50 15.84
CA VAL A 163 -7.28 18.00 15.11
C VAL A 163 -7.48 18.20 13.62
N SER A 164 -6.42 18.59 12.91
CA SER A 164 -6.38 18.73 11.46
C SER A 164 -5.08 18.21 10.87
N ASN A 165 -5.09 17.95 9.55
CA ASN A 165 -3.91 17.55 8.78
C ASN A 165 -3.26 16.25 9.29
N VAL A 166 -4.06 15.32 9.83
CA VAL A 166 -3.61 13.95 10.08
C VAL A 166 -3.25 13.29 8.75
N ALA A 167 -2.07 12.69 8.70
CA ALA A 167 -1.58 12.03 7.50
C ALA A 167 -2.40 10.76 7.20
N THR A 168 -2.77 10.60 5.93
CA THR A 168 -3.43 9.38 5.43
C THR A 168 -2.42 8.28 5.15
N PRO A 169 -2.84 7.01 5.18
CA PRO A 169 -1.98 5.89 4.83
C PRO A 169 -1.62 5.93 3.35
N THR A 170 -0.37 5.62 3.05
CA THR A 170 0.16 5.56 1.67
C THR A 170 1.03 4.34 1.51
N ILE A 171 1.12 3.84 0.28
CA ILE A 171 2.07 2.81 -0.13
C ILE A 171 3.24 3.52 -0.82
N THR A 172 4.46 3.03 -0.61
CA THR A 172 5.66 3.59 -1.23
C THR A 172 6.37 2.60 -2.13
N SER A 173 6.28 1.31 -1.80
CA SER A 173 6.89 0.24 -2.59
C SER A 173 6.34 -1.12 -2.20
N THR A 174 6.40 -2.05 -3.13
CA THR A 174 5.97 -3.43 -2.92
C THR A 174 7.02 -4.39 -3.44
N THR A 175 7.20 -5.53 -2.78
CA THR A 175 7.94 -6.68 -3.33
C THR A 175 7.02 -7.88 -3.43
N TYR A 176 7.20 -8.67 -4.49
CA TYR A 176 6.41 -9.87 -4.74
C TYR A 176 7.31 -11.03 -5.14
N ASP A 177 7.27 -12.11 -4.37
CA ASP A 177 7.95 -13.36 -4.70
C ASP A 177 6.96 -14.30 -5.39
N ALA A 178 7.12 -14.47 -6.71
CA ALA A 178 6.18 -15.25 -7.53
C ALA A 178 6.17 -16.75 -7.19
N ASN A 179 7.26 -17.28 -6.62
CA ASN A 179 7.37 -18.68 -6.24
C ASN A 179 6.64 -18.98 -4.92
N THR A 180 6.69 -18.08 -3.95
CA THR A 180 6.02 -18.25 -2.64
C THR A 180 4.61 -17.64 -2.63
N GLY A 181 4.38 -16.59 -3.40
CA GLY A 181 3.16 -15.78 -3.34
C GLY A 181 3.18 -14.74 -2.22
N VAL A 182 4.36 -14.43 -1.67
CA VAL A 182 4.49 -13.43 -0.59
C VAL A 182 4.59 -12.04 -1.19
N LEU A 183 3.70 -11.16 -0.74
CA LEU A 183 3.63 -9.75 -1.06
C LEU A 183 4.02 -8.95 0.19
N VAL A 184 5.16 -8.26 0.15
CA VAL A 184 5.56 -7.33 1.22
C VAL A 184 5.30 -5.92 0.75
N VAL A 185 4.48 -5.18 1.48
CA VAL A 185 4.10 -3.81 1.15
C VAL A 185 4.70 -2.87 2.17
N THR A 186 5.45 -1.89 1.70
CA THR A 186 6.01 -0.82 2.52
C THR A 186 5.29 0.49 2.22
N GLY A 187 5.01 1.25 3.27
CA GLY A 187 4.25 2.48 3.19
C GLY A 187 4.51 3.40 4.39
N ALA A 188 3.61 4.36 4.58
CA ALA A 188 3.62 5.28 5.71
C ALA A 188 2.23 5.42 6.30
N ASN A 189 2.16 5.74 7.60
CA ASN A 189 0.92 5.98 8.35
C ASN A 189 -0.10 4.84 8.26
N ILE A 190 0.37 3.60 8.06
CA ILE A 190 -0.49 2.41 8.12
C ILE A 190 -0.96 2.30 9.55
N GLN A 191 -2.26 2.31 9.80
CA GLN A 191 -2.84 2.36 11.15
C GLN A 191 -3.20 0.95 11.59
N ALA A 192 -3.09 0.69 12.89
CA ALA A 192 -3.68 -0.51 13.46
C ALA A 192 -5.16 -0.23 13.73
N LYS A 193 -5.97 -1.27 13.61
CA LYS A 193 -7.34 -1.33 14.04
C LYS A 193 -7.40 -2.03 15.39
N GLY A 194 -8.16 -1.47 16.31
CA GLY A 194 -8.31 -2.05 17.65
C GLY A 194 -8.91 -3.47 17.68
N SER A 195 -9.59 -3.89 16.60
CA SER A 195 -10.09 -5.27 16.44
C SER A 195 -10.32 -5.64 14.97
N GLY A 196 -9.93 -6.86 14.59
CA GLY A 196 -10.01 -7.34 13.22
C GLY A 196 -8.84 -6.81 12.38
N ALA A 197 -8.72 -7.32 11.16
CA ALA A 197 -7.56 -7.06 10.31
C ALA A 197 -7.39 -5.59 9.95
N ASP A 198 -6.17 -5.10 10.10
CA ASP A 198 -5.73 -3.77 9.68
C ASP A 198 -5.91 -3.53 8.17
N ILE A 199 -5.67 -4.54 7.34
CA ILE A 199 -5.61 -4.42 5.88
C ILE A 199 -6.69 -5.29 5.23
N ASP A 200 -7.52 -4.67 4.39
CA ASP A 200 -8.47 -5.37 3.53
C ASP A 200 -7.76 -5.75 2.22
N ALA A 201 -7.48 -7.05 2.05
CA ALA A 201 -6.75 -7.54 0.90
C ALA A 201 -7.55 -7.35 -0.40
N SER A 202 -8.89 -7.39 -0.34
CA SER A 202 -9.77 -7.24 -1.50
C SER A 202 -9.75 -5.83 -2.11
N LYS A 203 -9.15 -4.85 -1.41
CA LYS A 203 -8.92 -3.51 -1.92
C LYS A 203 -7.61 -3.37 -2.71
N LEU A 204 -6.82 -4.43 -2.83
CA LEU A 204 -5.52 -4.40 -3.51
C LEU A 204 -5.63 -4.94 -4.93
N THR A 205 -5.13 -4.17 -5.89
CA THR A 205 -5.17 -4.48 -7.33
C THR A 205 -3.78 -4.45 -7.94
N PHE A 206 -3.35 -5.58 -8.49
CA PHE A 206 -2.12 -5.70 -9.26
C PHE A 206 -2.31 -5.15 -10.66
N THR A 207 -1.29 -4.49 -11.20
CA THR A 207 -1.14 -4.16 -12.61
C THR A 207 0.08 -4.90 -13.15
N GLY A 208 -0.13 -5.71 -14.19
CA GLY A 208 0.86 -6.60 -14.81
C GLY A 208 1.10 -6.30 -16.29
N GLU A 209 1.48 -7.36 -17.01
CA GLU A 209 1.72 -7.37 -18.45
C GLU A 209 0.63 -6.68 -19.26
N GLY A 210 1.02 -5.76 -20.15
CA GLY A 210 0.09 -5.01 -21.01
C GLY A 210 -0.91 -4.12 -20.26
N GLY A 211 -0.69 -3.86 -18.97
CA GLY A 211 -1.64 -3.14 -18.12
C GLY A 211 -2.82 -3.99 -17.65
N ALA A 212 -2.77 -5.31 -17.81
CA ALA A 212 -3.77 -6.21 -17.25
C ALA A 212 -3.84 -6.05 -15.72
N THR A 213 -5.05 -5.97 -15.18
CA THR A 213 -5.27 -5.78 -13.75
C THR A 213 -5.91 -6.98 -13.09
N TYR A 214 -5.53 -7.26 -11.85
CA TYR A 214 -6.15 -8.28 -11.02
C TYR A 214 -6.33 -7.78 -9.58
N THR A 215 -7.58 -7.64 -9.15
CA THR A 215 -7.92 -7.35 -7.75
C THR A 215 -7.97 -8.65 -6.97
N LEU A 216 -7.34 -8.69 -5.79
CA LEU A 216 -7.36 -9.88 -4.93
C LEU A 216 -8.78 -10.26 -4.55
N THR A 217 -9.07 -11.55 -4.56
CA THR A 217 -10.44 -12.06 -4.42
C THR A 217 -10.65 -12.91 -3.18
N ASP A 218 -9.65 -13.70 -2.78
CA ASP A 218 -9.76 -14.66 -1.68
C ASP A 218 -8.49 -14.79 -0.82
N SER A 219 -7.46 -13.96 -1.06
CA SER A 219 -6.38 -13.73 -0.10
C SER A 219 -6.95 -13.13 1.19
N ALA A 220 -6.48 -13.63 2.33
CA ALA A 220 -6.99 -13.18 3.62
C ALA A 220 -6.54 -11.75 3.94
N ASP A 221 -7.42 -11.01 4.61
CA ASP A 221 -7.08 -9.77 5.29
C ASP A 221 -6.01 -10.02 6.36
N VAL A 222 -5.14 -9.03 6.59
CA VAL A 222 -3.97 -9.18 7.47
C VAL A 222 -3.86 -8.03 8.46
N GLU A 223 -3.20 -8.31 9.58
CA GLU A 223 -2.67 -7.28 10.46
C GLU A 223 -1.42 -6.64 9.84
N ARG A 224 -1.15 -5.38 10.16
CA ARG A 224 0.10 -4.73 9.75
C ARG A 224 1.27 -5.32 10.54
N ASP A 225 2.44 -5.39 9.91
CA ASP A 225 3.70 -5.75 10.59
C ASP A 225 4.22 -4.58 11.44
N SER A 226 4.03 -3.36 10.94
CA SER A 226 4.39 -2.10 11.59
C SER A 226 3.59 -0.93 11.02
N ALA A 227 3.77 0.28 11.55
CA ALA A 227 3.18 1.50 10.98
C ALA A 227 3.63 1.81 9.53
N THR A 228 4.60 1.06 9.00
CA THR A 228 5.20 1.24 7.67
C THR A 228 5.21 -0.03 6.82
N GLN A 229 4.65 -1.14 7.29
CA GLN A 229 4.71 -2.41 6.57
C GLN A 229 3.57 -3.34 6.91
N PHE A 230 3.12 -4.11 5.92
CA PHE A 230 2.31 -5.32 6.09
C PHE A 230 2.72 -6.36 5.06
N THR A 231 2.37 -7.62 5.33
CA THR A 231 2.71 -8.76 4.48
C THR A 231 1.47 -9.60 4.21
N ILE A 232 1.21 -9.88 2.92
CA ILE A 232 0.13 -10.78 2.48
C ILE A 232 0.77 -12.02 1.87
N THR A 233 0.33 -13.20 2.31
CA THR A 233 0.54 -14.44 1.55
C THR A 233 -0.68 -14.65 0.67
N LEU A 234 -0.48 -14.57 -0.65
CA LEU A 234 -1.58 -14.74 -1.59
C LEU A 234 -2.18 -16.15 -1.49
N SER A 235 -3.50 -16.22 -1.68
CA SER A 235 -4.19 -17.49 -1.86
C SER A 235 -3.65 -18.22 -3.10
N ALA A 236 -3.97 -19.51 -3.24
CA ALA A 236 -3.63 -20.25 -4.45
C ALA A 236 -4.32 -19.68 -5.71
N THR A 237 -5.56 -19.19 -5.57
CA THR A 237 -6.36 -18.61 -6.66
C THR A 237 -5.73 -17.30 -7.14
N ASP A 238 -5.52 -16.36 -6.21
CA ASP A 238 -4.99 -15.05 -6.52
C ASP A 238 -3.57 -15.15 -7.08
N LYS A 239 -2.72 -15.99 -6.46
CA LYS A 239 -1.36 -16.24 -6.95
C LYS A 239 -1.35 -16.79 -8.39
N ALA A 240 -2.23 -17.74 -8.71
CA ALA A 240 -2.29 -18.32 -10.05
C ALA A 240 -2.74 -17.30 -11.11
N ALA A 241 -3.66 -16.40 -10.75
CA ALA A 241 -4.09 -15.33 -11.65
C ALA A 241 -3.00 -14.27 -11.85
N ILE A 242 -2.38 -13.81 -10.75
CA ILE A 242 -1.32 -12.79 -10.79
C ILE A 242 -0.09 -13.29 -11.54
N ASN A 243 0.36 -14.53 -11.29
CA ASN A 243 1.55 -15.07 -11.91
C ASN A 243 1.46 -15.20 -13.44
N GLN A 244 0.27 -15.16 -14.04
CA GLN A 244 0.15 -15.14 -15.50
C GLN A 244 0.52 -13.78 -16.12
N THR A 245 0.40 -12.69 -15.35
CA THR A 245 0.63 -11.31 -15.82
C THR A 245 1.87 -10.67 -15.20
N ILE A 246 2.36 -11.19 -14.07
CA ILE A 246 3.64 -10.85 -13.48
C ILE A 246 4.73 -11.78 -14.05
N ASN A 247 5.11 -11.50 -15.29
CA ASN A 247 5.81 -12.45 -16.17
C ASN A 247 7.35 -12.32 -16.18
N LYS A 248 7.91 -11.41 -15.40
CA LYS A 248 9.33 -11.08 -15.42
C LYS A 248 9.83 -10.56 -14.08
N ASN A 249 11.05 -10.93 -13.70
CA ASN A 249 11.72 -10.40 -12.52
C ASN A 249 12.05 -8.90 -12.70
N GLY A 250 12.02 -8.14 -11.61
CA GLY A 250 12.25 -6.69 -11.60
C GLY A 250 10.95 -5.90 -11.54
N THR A 251 10.96 -4.68 -12.09
CA THR A 251 9.87 -3.70 -11.91
C THR A 251 9.00 -3.51 -13.15
N SER A 252 9.25 -4.26 -14.22
CA SER A 252 8.49 -4.14 -15.46
C SER A 252 8.34 -5.48 -16.17
N SER A 253 7.22 -5.62 -16.86
CA SER A 253 6.83 -6.80 -17.60
C SER A 253 7.62 -6.96 -18.91
N THR A 254 7.42 -8.09 -19.58
CA THR A 254 8.04 -8.38 -20.88
C THR A 254 7.69 -7.33 -21.95
N SER A 255 6.47 -6.78 -21.95
CA SER A 255 6.08 -5.64 -22.82
C SER A 255 6.60 -4.27 -22.36
N GLY A 256 7.26 -4.18 -21.21
CA GLY A 256 7.77 -2.93 -20.63
C GLY A 256 6.75 -2.18 -19.78
N THR A 257 5.62 -2.80 -19.41
CA THR A 257 4.66 -2.19 -18.48
C THR A 257 5.22 -2.24 -17.07
N SER A 258 5.26 -1.12 -16.36
CA SER A 258 5.68 -1.12 -14.95
C SER A 258 4.66 -1.83 -14.08
N TYR A 259 5.13 -2.71 -13.20
CA TYR A 259 4.27 -3.37 -12.23
C TYR A 259 3.88 -2.40 -11.12
N ASN A 260 2.61 -2.43 -10.72
CA ASN A 260 2.08 -1.52 -9.71
C ASN A 260 1.03 -2.21 -8.84
N LEU A 261 0.99 -1.85 -7.56
CA LEU A 261 -0.06 -2.24 -6.63
C LEU A 261 -0.96 -1.03 -6.32
N ALA A 262 -2.16 -1.00 -6.88
CA ALA A 262 -3.15 0.01 -6.50
C ALA A 262 -3.92 -0.45 -5.25
N ALA A 263 -4.08 0.44 -4.28
CA ALA A 263 -4.96 0.26 -3.15
C ALA A 263 -6.20 1.14 -3.33
N ALA A 264 -7.39 0.54 -3.30
CA ALA A 264 -8.65 1.27 -3.33
C ALA A 264 -8.94 1.91 -1.96
N ASP A 265 -9.94 2.79 -1.93
CA ASP A 265 -10.40 3.41 -0.69
C ASP A 265 -10.77 2.37 0.39
N ASP A 266 -10.51 2.74 1.64
CA ASP A 266 -10.64 1.94 2.86
C ASP A 266 -9.71 0.70 2.96
N TRP A 267 -8.62 0.64 2.18
CA TRP A 267 -7.68 -0.51 2.24
C TRP A 267 -7.04 -0.71 3.62
N ASN A 268 -6.74 0.39 4.32
CA ASN A 268 -6.33 0.38 5.72
C ASN A 268 -7.58 0.62 6.58
N THR A 269 -8.13 -0.45 7.13
CA THR A 269 -9.52 -0.52 7.55
C THR A 269 -9.84 0.26 8.83
N ASN A 270 -8.83 0.84 9.48
CA ASN A 270 -9.02 1.79 10.59
C ASN A 270 -9.25 3.23 10.10
N VAL A 271 -8.75 3.56 8.89
CA VAL A 271 -8.82 4.91 8.31
C VAL A 271 -9.97 4.94 7.30
N THR A 272 -11.11 5.48 7.73
CA THR A 272 -12.37 5.49 6.95
C THR A 272 -12.88 6.90 6.63
N ASP A 273 -12.13 7.92 7.05
CA ASP A 273 -12.46 9.31 6.76
C ASP A 273 -11.80 9.75 5.46
N GLY A 274 -12.61 10.27 4.54
CA GLY A 274 -12.12 10.78 3.26
C GLY A 274 -11.77 9.65 2.28
N ASP A 275 -11.00 9.99 1.25
CA ASP A 275 -10.51 9.03 0.25
C ASP A 275 -9.06 8.65 0.60
N THR A 276 -8.85 7.37 0.85
CA THR A 276 -7.56 6.76 1.19
C THR A 276 -6.97 5.94 0.04
N ALA A 277 -7.57 6.01 -1.15
CA ALA A 277 -7.07 5.31 -2.32
C ALA A 277 -5.64 5.77 -2.67
N ASP A 278 -4.80 4.79 -2.97
CA ASP A 278 -3.43 4.97 -3.41
C ASP A 278 -3.20 4.15 -4.68
N ALA A 279 -3.45 4.77 -5.83
CA ALA A 279 -3.54 4.05 -7.09
C ALA A 279 -2.20 3.95 -7.85
N THR A 280 -1.23 4.83 -7.59
CA THR A 280 -0.04 5.00 -8.44
C THR A 280 1.21 5.33 -7.64
N GLY A 281 2.37 4.89 -8.13
CA GLY A 281 3.65 5.11 -7.44
C GLY A 281 4.04 3.95 -6.52
N ASN A 282 3.24 2.88 -6.51
CA ASN A 282 3.35 1.73 -5.63
C ASN A 282 4.03 0.58 -6.37
N GLY A 283 5.20 0.86 -6.92
CA GLY A 283 5.91 -0.06 -7.82
C GLY A 283 6.16 -1.42 -7.16
N ILE A 284 5.87 -2.49 -7.90
CA ILE A 284 6.15 -3.87 -7.46
C ILE A 284 7.51 -4.30 -8.00
N THR A 285 8.41 -4.71 -7.10
CA THR A 285 9.63 -5.43 -7.48
C THR A 285 9.40 -6.93 -7.36
N VAL A 286 9.43 -7.60 -8.50
CA VAL A 286 9.12 -9.02 -8.64
C VAL A 286 10.39 -9.86 -8.58
N SER A 287 10.33 -11.00 -7.90
CA SER A 287 11.39 -12.00 -7.86
C SER A 287 10.84 -13.42 -8.07
N ASN A 288 11.76 -14.34 -8.40
CA ASN A 288 11.49 -15.77 -8.47
C ASN A 288 10.35 -16.17 -9.43
N VAL A 289 10.19 -15.45 -10.54
CA VAL A 289 9.35 -15.89 -11.65
C VAL A 289 9.96 -17.18 -12.23
N ALA A 290 9.16 -18.24 -12.27
CA ALA A 290 9.59 -19.53 -12.79
C ALA A 290 9.69 -19.51 -14.32
N ALA A 291 10.71 -20.18 -14.87
CA ALA A 291 10.79 -20.43 -16.30
C ALA A 291 9.64 -21.39 -16.71
N PRO A 292 8.93 -21.11 -17.81
CA PRO A 292 7.98 -22.04 -18.38
C PRO A 292 8.64 -23.39 -18.68
N THR A 293 7.97 -24.49 -18.32
CA THR A 293 8.42 -25.85 -18.68
C THR A 293 7.24 -26.67 -19.16
N LEU A 294 7.48 -27.54 -20.14
CA LEU A 294 6.51 -28.52 -20.60
C LEU A 294 6.59 -29.76 -19.69
N THR A 295 5.47 -30.46 -19.54
CA THR A 295 5.40 -31.67 -18.71
C THR A 295 4.80 -32.84 -19.47
N SER A 296 3.77 -32.59 -20.28
CA SER A 296 3.18 -33.63 -21.13
C SER A 296 2.48 -33.02 -22.34
N ALA A 297 2.38 -33.80 -23.41
CA ALA A 297 1.60 -33.44 -24.59
C ALA A 297 0.71 -34.60 -25.02
N THR A 298 -0.50 -34.28 -25.49
CA THR A 298 -1.39 -35.23 -26.15
C THR A 298 -1.74 -34.72 -27.53
N TYR A 299 -1.71 -35.62 -28.52
CA TYR A 299 -1.97 -35.29 -29.90
C TYR A 299 -3.12 -36.15 -30.44
N ASP A 300 -4.16 -35.51 -30.97
CA ASP A 300 -5.23 -36.18 -31.70
C ASP A 300 -4.96 -36.11 -33.20
N ALA A 301 -4.57 -37.24 -33.79
CA ALA A 301 -4.20 -37.33 -35.20
C ALA A 301 -5.40 -37.07 -36.15
N SER A 302 -6.64 -37.23 -35.67
CA SER A 302 -7.85 -37.02 -36.45
C SER A 302 -8.27 -35.55 -36.51
N THR A 303 -8.06 -34.79 -35.44
CA THR A 303 -8.42 -33.36 -35.37
C THR A 303 -7.22 -32.46 -35.66
N GLY A 304 -6.01 -32.87 -35.27
CA GLY A 304 -4.80 -32.04 -35.30
C GLY A 304 -4.60 -31.25 -34.00
N ALA A 305 -5.36 -31.53 -32.94
CA ALA A 305 -5.22 -30.85 -31.66
C ALA A 305 -4.03 -31.40 -30.88
N LEU A 306 -3.07 -30.52 -30.56
CA LEU A 306 -1.99 -30.75 -29.62
C LEU A 306 -2.32 -30.02 -28.31
N VAL A 307 -2.76 -30.77 -27.31
CA VAL A 307 -2.97 -30.24 -25.95
C VAL A 307 -1.67 -30.43 -25.18
N VAL A 308 -1.11 -29.32 -24.69
CA VAL A 308 0.15 -29.31 -23.95
C VAL A 308 -0.12 -28.85 -22.53
N THR A 309 0.44 -29.59 -21.58
CA THR A 309 0.43 -29.26 -20.16
C THR A 309 1.84 -29.00 -19.68
N GLY A 310 1.99 -28.04 -18.78
CA GLY A 310 3.28 -27.68 -18.21
C GLY A 310 3.12 -26.86 -16.94
N THR A 311 4.14 -26.07 -16.63
CA THR A 311 4.14 -25.16 -15.50
C THR A 311 4.69 -23.80 -15.91
N GLY A 312 4.26 -22.75 -15.21
CA GLY A 312 4.80 -21.41 -15.38
C GLY A 312 4.51 -20.80 -16.75
N PHE A 313 3.39 -21.13 -17.40
CA PHE A 313 3.01 -20.48 -18.65
C PHE A 313 2.57 -19.04 -18.35
N LEU A 314 3.07 -18.11 -19.16
CA LEU A 314 2.94 -16.66 -18.95
C LEU A 314 2.27 -16.04 -20.16
N SER A 315 1.37 -15.08 -19.91
CA SER A 315 0.75 -14.32 -20.98
C SER A 315 1.64 -13.19 -21.46
N ARG A 316 1.46 -12.81 -22.72
CA ARG A 316 2.03 -11.62 -23.35
C ARG A 316 0.88 -10.74 -23.86
N SER A 317 1.03 -9.43 -23.73
CA SER A 317 0.01 -8.51 -24.27
C SER A 317 -0.15 -8.70 -25.78
N GLY A 318 -1.38 -8.95 -26.23
CA GLY A 318 -1.70 -9.23 -27.62
C GLY A 318 -2.77 -10.31 -27.73
N ALA A 319 -2.95 -10.84 -28.94
CA ALA A 319 -3.78 -12.01 -29.18
C ALA A 319 -3.01 -12.97 -30.07
N ALA A 320 -3.18 -14.26 -29.81
CA ALA A 320 -2.49 -15.36 -30.46
C ALA A 320 -0.96 -15.17 -30.48
N ASN A 321 -0.38 -14.82 -29.35
CA ASN A 321 1.04 -14.50 -29.24
C ASN A 321 1.72 -14.98 -27.97
N ASP A 322 1.04 -15.71 -27.08
CA ASP A 322 1.69 -16.31 -25.92
C ASP A 322 2.65 -17.44 -26.31
N ILE A 323 2.21 -18.29 -27.24
CA ILE A 323 2.94 -19.47 -27.68
C ILE A 323 3.29 -19.34 -29.17
N ASP A 324 4.58 -19.34 -29.48
CA ASP A 324 5.08 -19.38 -30.85
C ASP A 324 5.08 -20.83 -31.36
N ALA A 325 4.10 -21.16 -32.20
CA ALA A 325 3.94 -22.51 -32.71
C ALA A 325 5.14 -22.96 -33.56
N SER A 326 5.83 -22.03 -34.24
CA SER A 326 6.97 -22.34 -35.11
C SER A 326 8.19 -22.86 -34.34
N LYS A 327 8.20 -22.73 -33.00
CA LYS A 327 9.26 -23.23 -32.13
C LYS A 327 9.11 -24.70 -31.75
N PHE A 328 8.01 -25.36 -32.12
CA PHE A 328 7.75 -26.75 -31.75
C PHE A 328 8.21 -27.74 -32.83
N THR A 329 8.95 -28.76 -32.40
CA THR A 329 9.45 -29.86 -33.23
C THR A 329 8.97 -31.20 -32.69
N PHE A 330 8.39 -32.01 -33.57
CA PHE A 330 7.95 -33.37 -33.30
C PHE A 330 9.04 -34.34 -33.73
N THR A 331 9.28 -35.40 -32.96
CA THR A 331 10.11 -36.55 -33.34
C THR A 331 9.29 -37.83 -33.23
N GLY A 332 9.39 -38.72 -34.23
CA GLY A 332 8.64 -39.99 -34.25
C GLY A 332 9.35 -41.13 -34.96
N GLU A 333 8.62 -41.87 -35.80
CA GLU A 333 9.09 -43.05 -36.55
C GLU A 333 10.50 -42.83 -37.15
N GLY A 334 11.41 -43.77 -36.91
CA GLY A 334 12.79 -43.73 -37.41
C GLY A 334 13.64 -42.57 -36.89
N GLY A 335 13.19 -41.85 -35.86
CA GLY A 335 13.80 -40.61 -35.39
C GLY A 335 13.59 -39.43 -36.34
N ALA A 336 12.65 -39.52 -37.29
CA ALA A 336 12.31 -38.42 -38.18
C ALA A 336 11.69 -37.26 -37.40
N THR A 337 12.02 -36.04 -37.81
CA THR A 337 11.56 -34.81 -37.16
C THR A 337 10.71 -33.93 -38.08
N HIS A 338 9.77 -33.18 -37.49
CA HIS A 338 9.00 -32.14 -38.17
C HIS A 338 8.81 -30.93 -37.27
N THR A 339 9.39 -29.79 -37.65
CA THR A 339 9.14 -28.49 -37.01
C THR A 339 7.91 -27.85 -37.65
N LEU A 340 7.03 -27.27 -36.84
CA LEU A 340 5.84 -26.59 -37.34
C LEU A 340 6.21 -25.41 -38.23
N THR A 341 5.45 -25.21 -39.31
CA THR A 341 5.81 -24.25 -40.37
C THR A 341 4.76 -23.17 -40.60
N ASP A 342 3.50 -23.57 -40.69
CA ASP A 342 2.36 -22.68 -41.01
C ASP A 342 1.21 -22.80 -40.00
N THR A 343 1.42 -23.53 -38.90
CA THR A 343 0.52 -23.54 -37.74
C THR A 343 0.59 -22.19 -37.03
N ALA A 344 -0.59 -21.62 -36.73
CA ALA A 344 -0.70 -20.33 -36.06
C ALA A 344 -0.28 -20.40 -34.58
N ASN A 345 0.26 -19.29 -34.09
CA ASN A 345 0.50 -19.05 -32.67
C ASN A 345 -0.81 -19.07 -31.89
N VAL A 346 -0.71 -19.32 -30.59
CA VAL A 346 -1.89 -19.47 -29.71
C VAL A 346 -1.70 -18.76 -28.39
N GLU A 347 -2.83 -18.55 -27.70
CA GLU A 347 -2.86 -18.10 -26.31
C GLU A 347 -2.75 -19.29 -25.37
N ILE A 348 -2.27 -19.03 -24.15
CA ILE A 348 -2.40 -19.99 -23.06
C ILE A 348 -3.85 -20.02 -22.57
N THR A 349 -4.31 -21.21 -22.18
CA THR A 349 -5.63 -21.36 -21.53
C THR A 349 -5.52 -21.13 -20.02
N SER A 350 -4.35 -21.41 -19.46
CA SER A 350 -3.99 -21.15 -18.06
C SER A 350 -2.46 -21.17 -17.93
N GLY A 351 -1.97 -20.84 -16.73
CA GLY A 351 -0.55 -20.99 -16.36
C GLY A 351 0.01 -22.43 -16.44
N THR A 352 -0.79 -23.41 -16.85
CA THR A 352 -0.39 -24.82 -16.98
C THR A 352 -0.85 -25.51 -18.27
N ALA A 353 -1.60 -24.83 -19.14
CA ALA A 353 -2.14 -25.47 -20.34
C ALA A 353 -2.28 -24.50 -21.52
N PHE A 354 -2.02 -25.02 -22.72
CA PHE A 354 -2.41 -24.40 -23.99
C PHE A 354 -2.79 -25.49 -25.00
N THR A 355 -3.40 -25.09 -26.12
CA THR A 355 -3.73 -26.03 -27.20
C THR A 355 -3.40 -25.43 -28.54
N ILE A 356 -2.57 -26.15 -29.31
CA ILE A 356 -2.26 -25.81 -30.69
C ILE A 356 -3.16 -26.66 -31.60
N THR A 357 -3.88 -26.03 -32.52
CA THR A 357 -4.54 -26.74 -33.61
C THR A 357 -3.65 -26.67 -34.83
N LEU A 358 -3.06 -27.80 -35.21
CA LEU A 358 -2.15 -27.87 -36.34
C LEU A 358 -2.82 -27.45 -37.65
N SER A 359 -2.04 -26.80 -38.51
CA SER A 359 -2.44 -26.57 -39.91
C SER A 359 -2.65 -27.90 -40.63
N ALA A 360 -3.33 -27.86 -41.79
CA ALA A 360 -3.48 -29.06 -42.61
C ALA A 360 -2.14 -29.63 -43.09
N THR A 361 -1.17 -28.75 -43.39
CA THR A 361 0.18 -29.11 -43.85
C THR A 361 0.95 -29.82 -42.74
N ASP A 362 1.04 -29.19 -41.57
CA ASP A 362 1.79 -29.70 -40.42
C ASP A 362 1.15 -30.99 -39.89
N LYS A 363 -0.18 -31.05 -39.80
CA LYS A 363 -0.90 -32.26 -39.41
C LYS A 363 -0.61 -33.44 -40.34
N ALA A 364 -0.60 -33.21 -41.66
CA ALA A 364 -0.30 -34.26 -42.64
C ALA A 364 1.12 -34.79 -42.47
N ALA A 365 2.11 -33.91 -42.27
CA ALA A 365 3.50 -34.30 -42.05
C ALA A 365 3.68 -35.04 -40.71
N ILE A 366 3.08 -34.54 -39.63
CA ILE A 366 3.17 -35.15 -38.30
C ILE A 366 2.50 -36.54 -38.29
N ASN A 367 1.36 -36.71 -38.97
CA ASN A 367 0.70 -38.02 -39.03
C ASN A 367 1.53 -39.11 -39.76
N LEU A 368 2.57 -38.74 -40.53
CA LEU A 368 3.49 -39.72 -41.12
C LEU A 368 4.47 -40.29 -40.08
N ILE A 369 4.87 -39.48 -39.10
CA ILE A 369 5.87 -39.85 -38.08
C ILE A 369 5.23 -40.26 -36.75
N LEU A 370 4.03 -39.77 -36.44
CA LEU A 370 3.19 -40.13 -35.29
C LEU A 370 2.07 -41.11 -35.74
N ASN A 371 2.51 -42.27 -36.22
CA ASN A 371 1.73 -43.25 -36.99
C ASN A 371 0.98 -44.32 -36.18
N LYS A 372 0.93 -44.24 -34.85
CA LYS A 372 0.31 -45.25 -33.98
C LYS A 372 -0.24 -44.60 -32.70
N ASN A 373 -1.34 -45.13 -32.17
CA ASN A 373 -1.85 -44.68 -30.88
C ASN A 373 -0.88 -45.05 -29.74
N GLY A 374 -0.75 -44.17 -28.75
CA GLY A 374 0.17 -44.31 -27.63
C GLY A 374 1.38 -43.39 -27.76
N ASN A 375 2.49 -43.76 -27.12
CA ASN A 375 3.72 -42.95 -27.05
C ASN A 375 4.88 -43.54 -27.87
N LEU A 376 4.61 -44.63 -28.61
CA LEU A 376 5.58 -45.29 -29.47
C LEU A 376 5.01 -45.45 -30.88
N SER A 377 5.90 -45.31 -31.85
CA SER A 377 5.66 -45.55 -33.26
C SER A 377 5.50 -47.03 -33.63
N THR A 378 5.27 -47.31 -34.92
CA THR A 378 5.25 -48.67 -35.44
C THR A 378 6.61 -49.35 -35.35
N ASP A 379 7.70 -48.58 -35.49
CA ASP A 379 9.08 -49.05 -35.30
C ASP A 379 9.62 -48.89 -33.88
N ILE A 380 8.74 -48.72 -32.88
CA ILE A 380 9.05 -48.57 -31.44
C ILE A 380 9.85 -47.32 -31.05
N SER A 381 10.00 -46.34 -31.95
CA SER A 381 10.53 -45.01 -31.62
C SER A 381 9.57 -44.24 -30.71
N THR A 382 10.10 -43.54 -29.69
CA THR A 382 9.29 -42.71 -28.80
C THR A 382 8.84 -41.43 -29.49
N TYR A 383 7.59 -41.04 -29.28
CA TYR A 383 7.10 -39.74 -29.72
C TYR A 383 7.53 -38.63 -28.76
N MET A 384 8.26 -37.65 -29.29
CA MET A 384 8.82 -36.55 -28.53
C MET A 384 8.35 -35.20 -29.10
N LEU A 385 8.08 -34.26 -28.21
CA LEU A 385 7.90 -32.84 -28.50
C LEU A 385 9.10 -32.09 -27.89
N SER A 386 9.74 -31.28 -28.72
CA SER A 386 10.76 -30.32 -28.31
C SER A 386 10.27 -28.92 -28.64
N ALA A 387 10.49 -27.97 -27.74
CA ALA A 387 10.22 -26.56 -27.94
C ALA A 387 11.55 -25.81 -27.89
N ALA A 388 11.90 -25.15 -28.98
CA ALA A 388 13.10 -24.32 -29.06
C ALA A 388 12.94 -23.04 -28.22
N GLU A 389 14.05 -22.38 -27.91
CA GLU A 389 14.08 -21.09 -27.20
C GLU A 389 13.07 -20.07 -27.76
N ASP A 390 12.56 -19.19 -26.88
CA ASP A 390 11.50 -18.21 -27.13
C ASP A 390 10.12 -18.80 -27.52
N TRP A 391 9.84 -20.09 -27.31
CA TRP A 391 8.52 -20.65 -27.60
C TRP A 391 7.41 -20.03 -26.73
N ALA A 392 7.74 -19.64 -25.50
CA ALA A 392 6.85 -18.99 -24.54
C ALA A 392 7.12 -17.48 -24.53
N ALA A 393 6.45 -16.74 -25.41
CA ALA A 393 6.76 -15.34 -25.68
C ALA A 393 6.48 -14.39 -24.50
N GLY A 394 5.68 -14.80 -23.52
CA GLY A 394 5.44 -14.06 -22.28
C GLY A 394 6.62 -14.10 -21.30
N ALA A 395 7.51 -15.08 -21.43
CA ALA A 395 8.68 -15.20 -20.57
C ALA A 395 9.69 -14.06 -20.78
N ASP A 396 10.53 -13.83 -19.77
CA ASP A 396 11.65 -12.91 -19.90
C ASP A 396 12.65 -13.46 -20.92
N ALA A 397 12.95 -12.70 -21.97
CA ALA A 397 13.92 -13.06 -23.02
C ALA A 397 15.36 -13.28 -22.51
N ALA A 398 15.64 -12.97 -21.24
CA ALA A 398 16.91 -13.29 -20.59
C ALA A 398 16.94 -14.71 -19.96
N VAL A 399 15.79 -15.37 -19.86
CA VAL A 399 15.62 -16.72 -19.30
C VAL A 399 15.58 -17.71 -20.46
N ASP A 400 16.43 -18.73 -20.40
CA ASP A 400 16.38 -19.88 -21.30
C ASP A 400 15.16 -20.74 -20.94
N VAL A 401 14.26 -20.89 -21.89
CA VAL A 401 13.03 -21.69 -21.80
C VAL A 401 13.05 -22.88 -22.75
N GLU A 402 14.18 -23.20 -23.40
CA GLU A 402 14.28 -24.37 -24.26
C GLU A 402 13.86 -25.65 -23.52
N ASP A 403 12.99 -26.45 -24.14
CA ASP A 403 12.49 -27.70 -23.57
C ASP A 403 12.58 -28.84 -24.58
N THR A 404 13.59 -29.69 -24.43
CA THR A 404 14.00 -30.62 -25.50
C THR A 404 13.41 -32.02 -25.42
N PHE A 405 12.70 -32.41 -24.34
CA PHE A 405 12.30 -33.82 -24.17
C PHE A 405 10.93 -34.03 -23.50
N ASN A 406 9.83 -33.83 -24.25
CA ASN A 406 8.46 -34.09 -23.75
C ASN A 406 7.79 -35.25 -24.47
N ASN A 407 7.35 -36.28 -23.73
CA ASN A 407 6.62 -37.39 -24.34
C ASN A 407 5.27 -36.93 -24.90
N ILE A 408 4.95 -37.40 -26.10
CA ILE A 408 3.63 -37.22 -26.72
C ILE A 408 2.82 -38.51 -26.58
N THR A 409 1.57 -38.39 -26.14
CA THR A 409 0.58 -39.48 -26.27
C THR A 409 -0.34 -39.21 -27.45
N VAL A 410 -0.27 -40.06 -28.46
CA VAL A 410 -1.03 -39.95 -29.71
C VAL A 410 -2.33 -40.75 -29.61
N SER A 411 -3.41 -40.19 -30.15
CA SER A 411 -4.73 -40.79 -30.21
C SER A 411 -5.36 -40.61 -31.59
N ASN A 412 -6.40 -41.39 -31.87
CA ASN A 412 -7.22 -41.29 -33.08
C ASN A 412 -6.42 -41.37 -34.40
N VAL A 413 -5.31 -42.11 -34.41
CA VAL A 413 -4.61 -42.45 -35.65
C VAL A 413 -5.55 -43.29 -36.52
N ALA A 414 -5.69 -42.88 -37.79
CA ALA A 414 -6.54 -43.58 -38.74
C ALA A 414 -6.08 -45.03 -38.90
N ILE A 415 -7.00 -45.97 -38.68
CA ILE A 415 -6.73 -47.38 -38.94
C ILE A 415 -6.82 -47.60 -40.45
N PRO A 416 -5.79 -48.17 -41.10
CA PRO A 416 -5.88 -48.53 -42.51
C PRO A 416 -7.10 -49.44 -42.74
N THR A 417 -8.00 -49.02 -43.61
CA THR A 417 -9.17 -49.80 -44.03
C THR A 417 -8.95 -50.28 -45.46
N ILE A 418 -9.12 -51.58 -45.69
CA ILE A 418 -9.13 -52.13 -47.04
C ILE A 418 -10.55 -51.94 -47.59
N ASN A 419 -10.72 -50.93 -48.44
CA ASN A 419 -12.05 -50.55 -48.96
C ASN A 419 -12.55 -51.49 -50.07
N SER A 420 -11.65 -52.18 -50.76
CA SER A 420 -11.99 -53.22 -51.74
C SER A 420 -10.77 -54.10 -52.03
N VAL A 421 -10.97 -55.41 -52.09
CA VAL A 421 -10.02 -56.35 -52.69
C VAL A 421 -10.63 -56.79 -54.01
N THR A 422 -9.92 -56.56 -55.11
CA THR A 422 -10.35 -57.05 -56.43
C THR A 422 -9.51 -58.27 -56.75
N TYR A 423 -10.16 -59.43 -56.89
CA TYR A 423 -9.52 -60.68 -57.33
C TYR A 423 -10.01 -61.01 -58.74
N ASP A 424 -9.09 -61.06 -59.68
CA ASP A 424 -9.32 -61.51 -61.05
C ASP A 424 -9.01 -63.00 -61.17
N ALA A 425 -10.06 -63.82 -61.15
CA ALA A 425 -9.96 -65.26 -61.28
C ALA A 425 -9.38 -65.73 -62.63
N SER A 426 -9.32 -64.87 -63.66
CA SER A 426 -8.74 -65.20 -64.96
C SER A 426 -7.21 -65.06 -65.00
N THR A 427 -6.65 -64.26 -64.09
CA THR A 427 -5.20 -64.01 -63.98
C THR A 427 -4.60 -64.52 -62.67
N GLY A 428 -5.44 -64.85 -61.67
CA GLY A 428 -5.02 -65.34 -60.36
C GLY A 428 -4.49 -64.26 -59.42
N ALA A 429 -4.70 -62.98 -59.75
CA ALA A 429 -4.27 -61.81 -58.97
C ALA A 429 -5.44 -61.15 -58.24
#